data_AF-A0A3M2VKV3-F1
#
_entry.id   AF-A0A3M2VKV3-F1
#
_cell.length_a   1.000
_cell.length_b   1.000
_cell.length_c   1.000
_cell.angle_alpha   90.00
_cell.angle_beta   90.00
_cell.angle_gamma   90.00
#
_symmetry.space_group_name_H-M   'P 1'
#
loop_
_entity.id
_entity.type
_entity.pdbx_description
1 polymer ?
#
loop_
_entity_poly.entity_id
_entity_poly.type
_entity_poly.pdbx_seq_one_letter_code
_entity_poly.pdbx_strand_id
1 'polypeptide(L)'
;MAFNPASSADARSSMISFDTSTAVTWVAISLMLVETFSGALRFYFDQAGISPLLYLPKAACILLFIFELRTFKAGRLFWAFMVVWLISGLLAMLHRASLHNLAFSLFALSPLVFGLVCGKHLLHRRTLLQWAIGCCLLASLLGVALDTLTSVPWKGYSYTLGETELSANTTWSDDQVDRIAGFARVSNVLSIMIAFYTLYLLMFLRSRLLKVLLSVVALYAIVLTTSKAPAAAFVLTIGLLLIQRMSWTCRTLYVLVVCIGLLLPTLGLVLSPDAHTVSSGGSLASLYDRLINTWPTLIDAMSREGWMISGAGFGMVGSTMAIFPVQGAGVFLGMDSSALYLWAMLGVVGLLLYGLQIPLLFRLLDDPTRVGRMLLAISFCWCLISWTTDMFEVAVANLFVGLAIGYAIARSDETSQGNNPALQLITLADPR
;
A
#
# COMPACT_ATOMS: atom_id res chain seq x y z
N MET A 1 29.76 -3.35 61.68
CA MET A 1 28.40 -3.71 61.24
C MET A 1 27.86 -2.61 60.36
N ALA A 2 27.87 -2.82 59.05
CA ALA A 2 27.05 -2.09 58.10
C ALA A 2 26.79 -3.07 56.96
N PHE A 3 25.57 -3.58 56.91
CA PHE A 3 25.12 -4.54 55.90
C PHE A 3 25.06 -3.84 54.55
N ASN A 4 25.77 -4.41 53.57
CA ASN A 4 25.67 -4.08 52.17
C ASN A 4 24.52 -4.94 51.60
N PRO A 5 23.34 -4.40 51.25
CA PRO A 5 22.33 -5.21 50.62
C PRO A 5 22.76 -5.40 49.17
N ALA A 6 23.24 -6.61 48.88
CA ALA A 6 23.30 -7.11 47.52
C ALA A 6 21.91 -6.92 46.89
N SER A 7 21.85 -6.11 45.83
CA SER A 7 20.70 -6.05 44.93
C SER A 7 20.62 -7.35 44.12
N SER A 8 20.27 -8.45 44.78
CA SER A 8 19.68 -9.60 44.14
C SER A 8 18.23 -9.25 43.78
N ALA A 9 18.07 -8.31 42.85
CA ALA A 9 16.85 -8.25 42.05
C ALA A 9 16.99 -9.39 41.03
N ASP A 10 16.53 -10.56 41.48
CA ASP A 10 16.53 -11.79 40.71
C ASP A 10 16.09 -11.53 39.27
N ALA A 11 17.08 -11.70 38.40
CA ALA A 11 16.95 -12.18 37.04
C ALA A 11 16.02 -13.41 37.00
N ARG A 12 14.71 -13.15 37.00
CA ARG A 12 13.76 -13.99 36.27
C ARG A 12 13.49 -13.30 34.95
N SER A 13 14.46 -13.39 34.05
CA SER A 13 14.20 -13.29 32.63
C SER A 13 13.22 -14.40 32.26
N SER A 14 11.92 -14.08 32.27
CA SER A 14 10.89 -14.96 31.75
C SER A 14 11.30 -15.38 30.34
N MET A 15 11.42 -16.69 30.09
CA MET A 15 11.74 -17.25 28.77
C MET A 15 10.69 -16.89 27.69
N ILE A 16 9.65 -16.14 28.05
CA ILE A 16 8.60 -15.61 27.18
C ILE A 16 8.31 -14.14 27.57
N SER A 17 9.30 -13.25 27.52
CA SER A 17 8.99 -11.83 27.38
C SER A 17 8.82 -11.54 25.89
N PHE A 18 7.57 -11.55 25.41
CA PHE A 18 7.29 -11.11 24.04
C PHE A 18 7.60 -9.61 23.95
N ASP A 19 8.72 -9.28 23.32
CA ASP A 19 9.02 -7.92 22.90
C ASP A 19 7.95 -7.47 21.90
N THR A 20 7.25 -6.36 22.20
CA THR A 20 6.24 -5.73 21.33
C THR A 20 6.74 -5.61 19.89
N SER A 21 8.04 -5.33 19.71
CA SER A 21 8.66 -5.19 18.40
C SER A 21 8.65 -6.49 17.60
N THR A 22 8.81 -7.62 18.26
CA THR A 22 8.77 -8.96 17.67
C THR A 22 7.35 -9.31 17.24
N ALA A 23 6.35 -9.03 18.09
CA ALA A 23 4.93 -9.28 17.76
C ALA A 23 4.48 -8.45 16.54
N VAL A 24 4.80 -7.15 16.53
CA VAL A 24 4.52 -6.24 15.40
C VAL A 24 5.16 -6.76 14.10
N THR A 25 6.43 -7.17 14.16
CA THR A 25 7.13 -7.66 12.97
C THR A 25 6.52 -8.96 12.44
N TRP A 26 6.14 -9.90 13.32
CA TRP A 26 5.46 -11.11 12.90
C TRP A 26 4.10 -10.85 12.27
N VAL A 27 3.33 -9.87 12.77
CA VAL A 27 2.06 -9.48 12.13
C VAL A 27 2.28 -8.95 10.72
N ALA A 28 3.30 -8.10 10.52
CA ALA A 28 3.65 -7.60 9.18
C ALA A 28 4.08 -8.74 8.24
N ILE A 29 4.90 -9.69 8.74
CA ILE A 29 5.33 -10.86 7.97
C ILE A 29 4.14 -11.74 7.59
N SER A 30 3.26 -12.04 8.54
CA SER A 30 2.04 -12.81 8.29
C SER A 30 1.14 -12.14 7.26
N LEU A 31 0.97 -10.81 7.34
CA LEU A 31 0.23 -10.05 6.34
C LEU A 31 0.85 -10.20 4.95
N MET A 32 2.16 -10.02 4.84
CA MET A 32 2.87 -10.14 3.58
C MET A 32 2.82 -11.55 2.99
N LEU A 33 2.94 -12.58 3.82
CA LEU A 33 2.82 -13.97 3.39
C LEU A 33 1.40 -14.25 2.89
N VAL A 34 0.38 -13.85 3.64
CA VAL A 34 -1.01 -14.03 3.21
C VAL A 34 -1.28 -13.33 1.88
N GLU A 35 -0.80 -12.10 1.69
CA GLU A 35 -1.00 -11.38 0.43
C GLU A 35 -0.23 -12.02 -0.74
N THR A 36 1.01 -12.50 -0.48
CA THR A 36 1.87 -13.16 -1.49
C THR A 36 1.24 -14.46 -1.99
N PHE A 37 0.67 -15.25 -1.08
CA PHE A 37 0.04 -16.53 -1.39
C PHE A 37 -1.49 -16.42 -1.45
N SER A 38 -2.03 -15.23 -1.66
CA SER A 38 -3.44 -14.96 -1.45
C SER A 38 -4.41 -15.72 -2.36
N GLY A 39 -3.99 -16.14 -3.56
CA GLY A 39 -4.78 -17.02 -4.43
C GLY A 39 -4.72 -18.47 -3.95
N ALA A 40 -3.51 -18.99 -3.73
CA ALA A 40 -3.29 -20.36 -3.28
C ALA A 40 -3.89 -20.65 -1.90
N LEU A 41 -3.68 -19.75 -0.93
CA LEU A 41 -4.20 -19.89 0.42
C LEU A 41 -5.74 -19.81 0.46
N ARG A 42 -6.37 -18.98 -0.37
CA ARG A 42 -7.84 -18.96 -0.50
C ARG A 42 -8.38 -20.30 -0.95
N PHE A 43 -7.79 -20.88 -1.99
CA PHE A 43 -8.19 -22.20 -2.47
C PHE A 43 -8.04 -23.28 -1.40
N TYR A 44 -6.86 -23.39 -0.76
CA TYR A 44 -6.63 -24.45 0.24
C TYR A 44 -7.40 -24.24 1.54
N PHE A 45 -7.56 -22.99 2.00
CA PHE A 45 -8.28 -22.72 3.25
C PHE A 45 -9.78 -22.89 3.06
N ASP A 46 -10.30 -22.64 1.86
CA ASP A 46 -11.69 -22.90 1.51
C ASP A 46 -11.99 -24.40 1.53
N GLN A 47 -11.14 -25.21 0.91
CA GLN A 47 -11.26 -26.67 0.97
C GLN A 47 -11.20 -27.22 2.40
N ALA A 48 -10.43 -26.57 3.28
CA ALA A 48 -10.32 -26.94 4.68
C ALA A 48 -11.40 -26.31 5.59
N GLY A 49 -12.30 -25.48 5.05
CA GLY A 49 -13.35 -24.79 5.83
C GLY A 49 -12.82 -23.71 6.79
N ILE A 50 -11.60 -23.23 6.59
CA ILE A 50 -10.89 -22.28 7.47
C ILE A 50 -10.54 -20.95 6.77
N SER A 51 -11.25 -20.61 5.69
CA SER A 51 -11.13 -19.33 4.95
C SER A 51 -11.06 -18.07 5.84
N PRO A 52 -11.78 -17.97 6.99
CA PRO A 52 -11.68 -16.81 7.86
C PRO A 52 -10.27 -16.51 8.39
N LEU A 53 -9.39 -17.52 8.50
CA LEU A 53 -8.02 -17.35 9.03
C LEU A 53 -7.16 -16.42 8.17
N LEU A 54 -7.48 -16.28 6.88
CA LEU A 54 -6.77 -15.38 5.97
C LEU A 54 -6.90 -13.91 6.37
N TYR A 55 -7.92 -13.56 7.14
CA TYR A 55 -8.18 -12.19 7.56
C TYR A 55 -7.52 -11.84 8.91
N LEU A 56 -6.98 -12.83 9.63
CA LEU A 56 -6.35 -12.64 10.94
C LEU A 56 -5.19 -11.61 10.93
N PRO A 57 -4.26 -11.59 9.95
CA PRO A 57 -3.19 -10.61 9.97
C PRO A 57 -3.70 -9.18 9.88
N LYS A 58 -4.72 -8.91 9.06
CA LYS A 58 -5.36 -7.58 8.95
C LYS A 58 -6.12 -7.20 10.22
N ALA A 59 -6.78 -8.16 10.88
CA ALA A 59 -7.39 -7.92 12.19
C ALA A 59 -6.32 -7.61 13.27
N ALA A 60 -5.19 -8.33 13.25
CA ALA A 60 -4.06 -8.07 14.12
C ALA A 60 -3.43 -6.69 13.87
N CYS A 61 -3.37 -6.21 12.62
CA CYS A 61 -2.99 -4.84 12.29
C CYS A 61 -3.88 -3.80 13.00
N ILE A 62 -5.22 -4.00 13.00
CA ILE A 62 -6.16 -3.10 13.68
C ILE A 62 -5.91 -3.13 15.21
N LEU A 63 -5.80 -4.33 15.79
CA LEU A 63 -5.58 -4.46 17.23
C LEU A 63 -4.29 -3.76 17.67
N LEU A 64 -3.17 -4.04 16.99
CA LEU A 64 -1.88 -3.42 17.30
C LEU A 64 -1.89 -1.91 17.06
N PHE A 65 -2.59 -1.44 16.01
CA PHE A 65 -2.82 0.00 15.81
C PHE A 65 -3.53 0.62 17.02
N ILE A 66 -4.64 0.04 17.49
CA ILE A 66 -5.39 0.56 18.65
C ILE A 66 -4.53 0.55 19.93
N PHE A 67 -3.77 -0.53 20.16
CA PHE A 67 -2.90 -0.63 21.33
C PHE A 67 -1.77 0.41 21.31
N GLU A 68 -1.08 0.55 20.18
CA GLU A 68 0.06 1.46 20.05
C GLU A 68 -0.38 2.92 19.93
N LEU A 69 -1.63 3.21 19.56
CA LEU A 69 -2.17 4.57 19.53
C LEU A 69 -2.07 5.28 20.89
N ARG A 70 -2.09 4.53 22.00
CA ARG A 70 -1.96 5.06 23.37
C ARG A 70 -0.56 5.59 23.68
N THR A 71 0.46 5.01 23.07
CA THR A 71 1.88 5.33 23.28
C THR A 71 2.44 6.17 22.12
N PHE A 72 1.69 6.27 21.03
CA PHE A 72 2.09 7.01 19.84
C PHE A 72 2.05 8.52 20.09
N LYS A 73 3.22 9.14 20.04
CA LYS A 73 3.36 10.60 20.11
C LYS A 73 2.99 11.20 18.76
N ALA A 74 1.70 11.37 18.53
CA ALA A 74 1.17 11.98 17.32
C ALA A 74 1.20 13.52 17.40
N GLY A 75 1.65 14.16 16.31
CA GLY A 75 1.50 15.60 16.14
C GLY A 75 0.05 16.04 15.93
N ARG A 76 -0.23 17.34 16.06
CA ARG A 76 -1.59 17.92 15.93
C ARG A 76 -2.28 17.56 14.60
N LEU A 77 -1.50 17.51 13.51
CA LEU A 77 -2.01 17.17 12.19
C LEU A 77 -2.59 15.75 12.12
N PHE A 78 -1.97 14.79 12.81
CA PHE A 78 -2.46 13.41 12.86
C PHE A 78 -3.83 13.34 13.55
N TRP A 79 -3.98 13.99 14.70
CA TRP A 79 -5.26 14.01 15.42
C TRP A 79 -6.35 14.77 14.67
N ALA A 80 -6.00 15.88 14.01
CA ALA A 80 -6.92 16.59 13.13
C ALA A 80 -7.41 15.66 12.00
N PHE A 81 -6.51 14.89 11.38
CA PHE A 81 -6.88 13.90 10.37
C PHE A 81 -7.78 12.79 10.94
N MET A 82 -7.51 12.25 12.14
CA MET A 82 -8.38 11.26 12.78
C MET A 82 -9.80 11.80 13.01
N VAL A 83 -9.93 13.08 13.41
CA VAL A 83 -11.24 13.73 13.57
C VAL A 83 -11.95 13.88 12.21
N VAL A 84 -11.25 14.34 11.18
CA VAL A 84 -11.82 14.42 9.82
C VAL A 84 -12.26 13.05 9.31
N TRP A 85 -11.46 12.02 9.56
CA TRP A 85 -11.77 10.65 9.15
C TRP A 85 -13.01 10.12 9.87
N LEU A 86 -13.16 10.40 11.17
CA LEU A 86 -14.38 10.09 11.92
C LEU A 86 -15.60 10.83 11.37
N ILE A 87 -15.48 12.14 11.09
CA ILE A 87 -16.55 12.93 10.49
C ILE A 87 -16.95 12.34 9.13
N SER A 88 -15.98 11.95 8.30
CA SER A 88 -16.23 11.28 7.02
C SER A 88 -16.97 9.94 7.18
N GLY A 89 -16.69 9.17 8.24
CA GLY A 89 -17.46 7.97 8.56
C GLY A 89 -18.92 8.27 8.96
N LEU A 90 -19.14 9.32 9.75
CA LEU A 90 -20.49 9.78 10.10
C LEU A 90 -21.26 10.28 8.86
N LEU A 91 -20.57 10.99 7.95
CA LEU A 91 -21.14 11.41 6.67
C LEU A 91 -21.52 10.20 5.80
N ALA A 92 -20.68 9.17 5.73
CA ALA A 92 -21.02 7.94 5.02
C ALA A 92 -22.32 7.32 5.55
N MET A 93 -22.50 7.28 6.87
CA MET A 93 -23.73 6.76 7.48
C MET A 93 -24.95 7.61 7.13
N LEU A 94 -24.79 8.95 7.03
CA LEU A 94 -25.84 9.83 6.52
C LEU A 94 -26.18 9.53 5.06
N HIS A 95 -25.18 9.15 4.26
CA HIS A 95 -25.34 8.65 2.89
C HIS A 95 -25.75 7.17 2.81
N ARG A 96 -26.33 6.62 3.89
CA ARG A 96 -26.89 5.26 4.00
C ARG A 96 -25.87 4.14 4.06
N ALA A 97 -24.60 4.42 4.34
CA ALA A 97 -23.63 3.39 4.69
C ALA A 97 -23.99 2.72 6.01
N SER A 98 -23.85 1.40 6.09
CA SER A 98 -24.01 0.67 7.34
C SER A 98 -22.73 0.71 8.18
N LEU A 99 -22.80 0.32 9.46
CA LEU A 99 -21.60 0.18 10.30
C LEU A 99 -20.61 -0.86 9.72
N HIS A 100 -21.12 -1.88 9.02
CA HIS A 100 -20.29 -2.89 8.34
C HIS A 100 -19.42 -2.27 7.23
N ASN A 101 -19.95 -1.26 6.52
CA ASN A 101 -19.18 -0.53 5.50
C ASN A 101 -17.95 0.16 6.10
N LEU A 102 -18.16 0.85 7.23
CA LEU A 102 -17.08 1.55 7.95
C LEU A 102 -16.05 0.56 8.49
N ALA A 103 -16.52 -0.53 9.13
CA ALA A 103 -15.66 -1.57 9.69
C ALA A 103 -14.82 -2.26 8.61
N PHE A 104 -15.42 -2.59 7.47
CA PHE A 104 -14.72 -3.23 6.36
C PHE A 104 -13.72 -2.28 5.68
N SER A 105 -14.05 -1.00 5.55
CA SER A 105 -13.11 0.01 5.04
C SER A 105 -11.91 0.20 5.97
N LEU A 106 -12.13 0.16 7.30
CA LEU A 106 -11.06 0.19 8.29
C LEU A 106 -10.19 -1.06 8.19
N PHE A 107 -10.81 -2.22 7.94
CA PHE A 107 -10.12 -3.46 7.70
C PHE A 107 -9.27 -3.44 6.43
N ALA A 108 -9.74 -2.82 5.34
CA ALA A 108 -8.98 -2.65 4.11
C ALA A 108 -7.77 -1.71 4.29
N LEU A 109 -7.97 -0.59 4.99
CA LEU A 109 -6.91 0.38 5.29
C LEU A 109 -6.03 0.02 6.49
N SER A 110 -6.32 -1.08 7.20
CA SER A 110 -5.61 -1.45 8.43
C SER A 110 -4.09 -1.55 8.28
N PRO A 111 -3.53 -2.07 7.16
CA PRO A 111 -2.08 -2.11 6.98
C PRO A 111 -1.43 -0.73 6.94
N LEU A 112 -2.15 0.29 6.43
CA LEU A 112 -1.65 1.66 6.34
C LEU A 112 -1.50 2.27 7.73
N VAL A 113 -2.56 2.25 8.52
CA VAL A 113 -2.55 2.81 9.88
C VAL A 113 -1.61 2.04 10.80
N PHE A 114 -1.51 0.72 10.61
CA PHE A 114 -0.55 -0.13 11.30
C PHE A 114 0.90 0.23 10.93
N GLY A 115 1.22 0.38 9.64
CA GLY A 115 2.56 0.78 9.20
C GLY A 115 2.96 2.17 9.73
N LEU A 116 2.00 3.10 9.79
CA LEU A 116 2.20 4.46 10.29
C LEU A 116 2.56 4.47 11.78
N VAL A 117 1.76 3.80 12.61
CA VAL A 117 1.92 3.84 14.07
C VAL A 117 3.03 2.90 14.55
N CYS A 118 3.09 1.69 14.00
CA CYS A 118 4.01 0.65 14.45
C CYS A 118 5.34 0.62 13.67
N GLY A 119 5.56 1.57 12.75
CA GLY A 119 6.72 1.58 11.86
C GLY A 119 8.08 1.57 12.55
N LYS A 120 8.20 2.23 13.72
CA LYS A 120 9.43 2.23 14.53
C LYS A 120 9.86 0.81 14.93
N HIS A 121 8.90 -0.05 15.28
CA HIS A 121 9.13 -1.43 15.69
C HIS A 121 9.55 -2.30 14.51
N LEU A 122 8.94 -2.09 13.34
CA LEU A 122 9.31 -2.79 12.10
C LEU A 122 10.76 -2.49 11.71
N LEU A 123 11.18 -1.22 11.81
CA LEU A 123 12.55 -0.81 11.50
C LEU A 123 13.56 -1.28 12.55
N HIS A 124 13.15 -1.47 13.80
CA HIS A 124 14.00 -2.06 14.83
C HIS A 124 14.38 -3.51 14.49
N ARG A 125 13.45 -4.31 13.97
CA ARG A 125 13.69 -5.68 13.51
C ARG A 125 13.88 -5.79 12.00
N ARG A 126 14.52 -4.78 11.38
CA ARG A 126 14.69 -4.66 9.91
C ARG A 126 15.29 -5.90 9.24
N THR A 127 16.19 -6.60 9.90
CA THR A 127 16.88 -7.78 9.34
C THR A 127 15.91 -8.95 9.16
N LEU A 128 15.03 -9.17 10.14
CA LEU A 128 13.97 -10.18 10.04
C LEU A 128 12.99 -9.81 8.92
N LEU A 129 12.58 -8.54 8.86
CA LEU A 129 11.70 -8.04 7.81
C LEU A 129 12.34 -8.16 6.41
N GLN A 130 13.65 -7.86 6.28
CA GLN A 130 14.42 -8.04 5.05
C GLN A 130 14.40 -9.49 4.57
N TRP A 131 14.61 -10.46 5.46
CA TRP A 131 14.54 -11.88 5.13
C TRP A 131 13.15 -12.29 4.66
N ALA A 132 12.11 -11.87 5.38
CA ALA A 132 10.72 -12.15 4.98
C ALA A 132 10.40 -11.55 3.60
N ILE A 133 10.79 -10.30 3.34
CA ILE A 133 10.62 -9.65 2.03
C ILE A 133 11.37 -10.41 0.93
N GLY A 134 12.60 -10.87 1.20
CA GLY A 134 13.38 -11.71 0.29
C GLY A 134 12.67 -13.01 -0.05
N CYS A 135 12.14 -13.71 0.96
CA CYS A 135 11.36 -14.93 0.76
C CYS A 135 10.06 -14.68 -0.02
N CYS A 136 9.33 -13.60 0.29
CA CYS A 136 8.10 -13.24 -0.44
C CYS A 136 8.38 -12.86 -1.90
N LEU A 137 9.49 -12.16 -2.18
CA LEU A 137 9.91 -11.85 -3.54
C LEU A 137 10.26 -13.13 -4.30
N LEU A 138 11.04 -14.03 -3.70
CA LEU A 138 11.36 -15.32 -4.31
C LEU A 138 10.09 -16.12 -4.60
N ALA A 139 9.17 -16.21 -3.63
CA ALA A 139 7.88 -16.86 -3.82
C ALA A 139 7.05 -16.22 -4.93
N SER A 140 7.05 -14.89 -5.05
CA SER A 140 6.36 -14.16 -6.12
C SER A 140 6.93 -14.51 -7.49
N LEU A 141 8.27 -14.53 -7.63
CA LEU A 141 8.95 -14.89 -8.88
C LEU A 141 8.73 -16.37 -9.25
N LEU A 142 8.77 -17.26 -8.26
CA LEU A 142 8.44 -18.68 -8.45
C LEU A 142 6.97 -18.87 -8.84
N GLY A 143 6.07 -18.08 -8.27
CA GLY A 143 4.65 -18.09 -8.62
C GLY A 143 4.43 -17.67 -10.08
N VAL A 144 5.12 -16.62 -10.55
CA VAL A 144 5.12 -16.22 -11.97
C VAL A 144 5.61 -17.37 -12.85
N ALA A 145 6.76 -17.97 -12.51
CA ALA A 145 7.31 -19.08 -13.29
C ALA A 145 6.35 -20.29 -13.31
N LEU A 146 5.76 -20.65 -12.17
CA LEU A 146 4.83 -21.76 -12.07
C LEU A 146 3.58 -21.55 -12.94
N ASP A 147 2.97 -20.37 -12.86
CA ASP A 147 1.76 -20.02 -13.62
C ASP A 147 2.04 -19.90 -15.14
N THR A 148 3.29 -19.60 -15.53
CA THR A 148 3.69 -19.64 -16.96
C THR A 148 3.92 -21.06 -17.48
N LEU A 149 4.36 -21.98 -16.63
CA LEU A 149 4.77 -23.32 -17.04
C LEU A 149 3.65 -24.36 -16.82
N THR A 150 2.69 -24.09 -15.94
CA THR A 150 1.66 -25.03 -15.51
C THR A 150 0.33 -24.33 -15.26
N SER A 151 -0.77 -25.07 -15.43
CA SER A 151 -2.10 -24.60 -15.00
C SER A 151 -2.25 -24.79 -13.49
N VAL A 152 -2.25 -23.69 -12.73
CA VAL A 152 -2.42 -23.75 -11.27
C VAL A 152 -3.90 -23.92 -10.87
N PRO A 153 -4.23 -24.74 -9.86
CA PRO A 153 -5.60 -25.13 -9.54
C PRO A 153 -6.45 -24.00 -8.95
N TRP A 154 -5.82 -22.97 -8.39
CA TRP A 154 -6.52 -21.79 -7.83
C TRP A 154 -6.84 -20.73 -8.89
N LYS A 155 -6.44 -20.92 -10.15
CA LYS A 155 -6.71 -19.97 -11.24
C LYS A 155 -8.17 -20.01 -11.65
N GLY A 156 -8.83 -18.86 -11.70
CA GLY A 156 -10.26 -18.76 -12.02
C GLY A 156 -11.20 -19.32 -10.95
N TYR A 157 -10.67 -19.74 -9.78
CA TYR A 157 -11.50 -20.27 -8.70
C TYR A 157 -12.27 -19.15 -7.99
N SER A 158 -13.53 -19.39 -7.66
CA SER A 158 -14.40 -18.52 -6.85
C SER A 158 -14.93 -19.32 -5.66
N TYR A 159 -15.04 -18.68 -4.50
CA TYR A 159 -15.52 -19.28 -3.25
C TYR A 159 -16.51 -18.37 -2.55
N THR A 160 -17.37 -18.94 -1.74
CA THR A 160 -18.35 -18.19 -0.95
C THR A 160 -17.83 -17.97 0.47
N LEU A 161 -17.90 -16.73 0.96
CA LEU A 161 -17.64 -16.40 2.36
C LEU A 161 -18.88 -15.72 2.93
N GLY A 162 -19.64 -16.45 3.75
CA GLY A 162 -20.98 -16.03 4.15
C GLY A 162 -21.92 -16.01 2.95
N GLU A 163 -22.62 -14.89 2.74
CA GLU A 163 -23.54 -14.70 1.60
C GLU A 163 -22.85 -14.11 0.35
N THR A 164 -21.52 -13.87 0.40
CA THR A 164 -20.80 -13.19 -0.68
C THR A 164 -19.89 -14.13 -1.46
N GLU A 165 -19.99 -14.11 -2.79
CA GLU A 165 -19.03 -14.78 -3.69
C GLU A 165 -17.77 -13.91 -3.85
N LEU A 166 -16.62 -14.48 -3.51
CA LEU A 166 -15.31 -13.86 -3.65
C LEU A 166 -14.48 -14.67 -4.65
N SER A 167 -13.93 -14.00 -5.66
CA SER A 167 -12.96 -14.64 -6.57
C SER A 167 -11.61 -14.84 -5.86
N ALA A 168 -11.09 -16.07 -5.88
CA ALA A 168 -9.76 -16.44 -5.38
C ALA A 168 -8.64 -16.05 -6.34
N ASN A 169 -8.88 -16.13 -7.66
CA ASN A 169 -8.03 -15.53 -8.69
C ASN A 169 -8.90 -15.02 -9.85
N THR A 170 -8.84 -13.72 -10.14
CA THR A 170 -9.68 -13.11 -11.19
C THR A 170 -9.06 -13.32 -12.56
N THR A 171 -9.66 -14.14 -13.40
CA THR A 171 -9.30 -14.27 -14.82
C THR A 171 -9.88 -13.10 -15.61
N TRP A 172 -9.10 -12.01 -15.75
CA TRP A 172 -9.41 -10.94 -16.69
C TRP A 172 -8.73 -11.25 -18.02
N SER A 173 -9.41 -11.98 -18.91
CA SER A 173 -8.97 -12.11 -20.30
C SER A 173 -9.50 -10.92 -21.09
N ASP A 174 -8.69 -9.87 -21.19
CA ASP A 174 -8.89 -8.84 -22.21
C ASP A 174 -7.98 -9.24 -23.38
N ASP A 175 -8.55 -9.45 -24.58
CA ASP A 175 -7.84 -9.85 -25.80
C ASP A 175 -7.10 -11.20 -25.81
N GLN A 176 -7.69 -12.28 -25.28
CA GLN A 176 -7.14 -13.65 -25.35
C GLN A 176 -5.78 -13.89 -24.64
N VAL A 177 -5.21 -12.87 -23.98
CA VAL A 177 -3.97 -13.01 -23.20
C VAL A 177 -4.31 -13.20 -21.72
N ASP A 178 -3.97 -14.38 -21.22
CA ASP A 178 -4.13 -14.75 -19.82
C ASP A 178 -3.17 -13.97 -18.91
N ARG A 179 -3.70 -13.31 -17.88
CA ARG A 179 -2.90 -12.47 -16.97
C ARG A 179 -2.33 -13.30 -15.83
N ILE A 180 -1.01 -13.38 -15.77
CA ILE A 180 -0.29 -14.18 -14.78
C ILE A 180 -0.39 -13.53 -13.39
N ALA A 181 -1.01 -14.25 -12.45
CA ALA A 181 -1.21 -13.83 -11.06
C ALA A 181 -0.40 -14.69 -10.07
N GLY A 182 0.20 -15.79 -10.52
CA GLY A 182 1.06 -16.64 -9.70
C GLY A 182 0.34 -17.19 -8.48
N PHE A 183 0.92 -17.01 -7.29
CA PHE A 183 0.27 -17.36 -6.03
C PHE A 183 -0.67 -16.28 -5.49
N ALA A 184 -0.66 -15.08 -6.07
CA ALA A 184 -1.48 -13.96 -5.63
C ALA A 184 -2.88 -14.01 -6.26
N ARG A 185 -3.79 -13.19 -5.73
CA ARG A 185 -5.18 -13.11 -6.20
C ARG A 185 -5.33 -12.47 -7.59
N VAL A 186 -4.49 -11.48 -7.89
CA VAL A 186 -4.64 -10.63 -9.09
C VAL A 186 -3.25 -10.26 -9.60
N SER A 187 -3.06 -10.30 -10.92
CA SER A 187 -1.79 -10.00 -11.59
C SER A 187 -1.25 -8.60 -11.27
N ASN A 188 -2.13 -7.59 -11.19
CA ASN A 188 -1.73 -6.24 -10.82
C ASN A 188 -1.14 -6.17 -9.40
N VAL A 189 -1.79 -6.83 -8.43
CA VAL A 189 -1.30 -6.89 -7.04
C VAL A 189 0.07 -7.58 -6.98
N LEU A 190 0.24 -8.70 -7.67
CA LEU A 190 1.54 -9.40 -7.75
C LEU A 190 2.64 -8.49 -8.29
N SER A 191 2.36 -7.75 -9.37
CA SER A 191 3.34 -6.88 -10.01
C SER A 191 3.77 -5.72 -9.11
N ILE A 192 2.83 -5.14 -8.34
CA ILE A 192 3.10 -4.12 -7.32
C ILE A 192 3.97 -4.70 -6.21
N MET A 193 3.65 -5.90 -5.74
CA MET A 193 4.42 -6.59 -4.70
C MET A 193 5.87 -6.86 -5.16
N ILE A 194 6.07 -7.36 -6.38
CA ILE A 194 7.42 -7.59 -6.96
C ILE A 194 8.19 -6.26 -7.03
N ALA A 195 7.56 -5.19 -7.50
CA ALA A 195 8.18 -3.87 -7.57
C ALA A 195 8.62 -3.38 -6.17
N PHE A 196 7.73 -3.45 -5.18
CA PHE A 196 7.97 -2.92 -3.84
C PHE A 196 9.02 -3.75 -3.09
N TYR A 197 8.93 -5.08 -3.14
CA TYR A 197 9.92 -5.96 -2.53
C TYR A 197 11.30 -5.79 -3.16
N THR A 198 11.36 -5.62 -4.48
CA THR A 198 12.61 -5.37 -5.17
C THR A 198 13.22 -4.03 -4.78
N LEU A 199 12.44 -2.93 -4.84
CA LEU A 199 12.91 -1.60 -4.42
C LEU A 199 13.38 -1.58 -2.96
N TYR A 200 12.69 -2.31 -2.08
CA TYR A 200 13.09 -2.48 -0.70
C TYR A 200 14.49 -3.12 -0.60
N LEU A 201 14.70 -4.28 -1.23
CA LEU A 201 15.96 -5.03 -1.13
C LEU A 201 17.14 -4.33 -1.81
N LEU A 202 16.91 -3.63 -2.93
CA LEU A 202 17.96 -2.93 -3.69
C LEU A 202 18.78 -1.95 -2.84
N MET A 203 18.18 -1.35 -1.82
CA MET A 203 18.85 -0.38 -0.94
C MET A 203 19.83 -1.03 0.04
N PHE A 204 19.67 -2.32 0.32
CA PHE A 204 20.52 -3.04 1.28
C PHE A 204 21.52 -3.98 0.61
N LEU A 205 21.36 -4.25 -0.69
CA LEU A 205 22.35 -5.00 -1.46
C LEU A 205 23.68 -4.22 -1.60
N ARG A 206 24.80 -4.93 -1.41
CA ARG A 206 26.16 -4.39 -1.58
C ARG A 206 26.64 -4.44 -3.03
N SER A 207 26.39 -5.54 -3.74
CA SER A 207 26.86 -5.76 -5.12
C SER A 207 26.03 -4.99 -6.16
N ARG A 208 26.68 -4.20 -7.01
CA ARG A 208 26.02 -3.49 -8.14
C ARG A 208 25.49 -4.47 -9.18
N LEU A 209 26.22 -5.55 -9.45
CA LEU A 209 25.78 -6.60 -10.38
C LEU A 209 24.47 -7.24 -9.90
N LEU A 210 24.39 -7.56 -8.61
CA LEU A 210 23.18 -8.16 -8.03
C LEU A 210 21.99 -7.20 -8.08
N LYS A 211 22.23 -5.89 -7.91
CA LYS A 211 21.18 -4.86 -8.08
C LYS A 211 20.65 -4.86 -9.50
N VAL A 212 21.54 -4.81 -10.50
CA VAL A 212 21.14 -4.81 -11.92
C VAL A 212 20.41 -6.09 -12.28
N LEU A 213 20.95 -7.25 -11.90
CA LEU A 213 20.32 -8.56 -12.15
C LEU A 213 18.93 -8.62 -11.52
N LEU A 214 18.80 -8.24 -10.25
CA LEU A 214 17.51 -8.24 -9.55
C LEU A 214 16.52 -7.28 -10.21
N SER A 215 16.96 -6.08 -10.60
CA SER A 215 16.10 -5.11 -11.31
C SER A 215 15.63 -5.65 -12.66
N VAL A 216 16.50 -6.29 -13.44
CA VAL A 216 16.14 -6.88 -14.74
C VAL A 216 15.15 -8.03 -14.57
N VAL A 217 15.42 -8.94 -13.65
CA VAL A 217 14.52 -10.08 -13.34
C VAL A 217 13.16 -9.58 -12.84
N ALA A 218 13.15 -8.60 -11.94
CA ALA A 218 11.92 -8.01 -11.43
C ALA A 218 11.12 -7.32 -12.54
N LEU A 219 11.78 -6.51 -13.39
CA LEU A 219 11.12 -5.84 -14.51
C LEU A 219 10.52 -6.85 -15.49
N TYR A 220 11.26 -7.90 -15.84
CA TYR A 220 10.78 -8.97 -16.70
C TYR A 220 9.53 -9.65 -16.11
N ALA A 221 9.57 -10.01 -14.83
CA ALA A 221 8.42 -10.61 -14.15
C ALA A 221 7.21 -9.67 -14.09
N ILE A 222 7.42 -8.38 -13.81
CA ILE A 222 6.37 -7.36 -13.81
C ILE A 222 5.73 -7.24 -15.20
N VAL A 223 6.52 -7.16 -16.27
CA VAL A 223 5.99 -7.09 -17.65
C VAL A 223 5.19 -8.34 -18.00
N LEU A 224 5.64 -9.51 -17.54
CA LEU A 224 4.96 -10.78 -17.79
C LEU A 224 3.57 -10.85 -17.12
N THR A 225 3.35 -10.12 -16.02
CA THR A 225 2.01 -9.98 -15.42
C THR A 225 1.05 -9.11 -16.24
N THR A 226 1.49 -8.55 -17.37
CA THR A 226 0.76 -7.60 -18.25
C THR A 226 0.37 -6.26 -17.61
N SER A 227 0.89 -5.96 -16.42
CA SER A 227 0.56 -4.75 -15.66
C SER A 227 1.46 -3.57 -16.05
N LYS A 228 0.95 -2.71 -16.94
CA LYS A 228 1.70 -1.57 -17.52
C LYS A 228 2.09 -0.51 -16.48
N ALA A 229 1.19 -0.15 -15.56
CA ALA A 229 1.45 0.91 -14.59
C ALA A 229 2.59 0.57 -13.60
N PRO A 230 2.62 -0.60 -12.95
CA PRO A 230 3.75 -1.02 -12.12
C PRO A 230 5.07 -1.15 -12.88
N ALA A 231 5.05 -1.62 -14.14
CA ALA A 231 6.25 -1.69 -14.98
C ALA A 231 6.87 -0.30 -15.21
N ALA A 232 6.05 0.66 -15.68
CA ALA A 232 6.48 2.02 -15.93
C ALA A 232 6.96 2.71 -14.66
N ALA A 233 6.20 2.59 -13.56
CA ALA A 233 6.55 3.16 -12.27
C ALA A 233 7.88 2.61 -11.75
N PHE A 234 8.13 1.30 -11.88
CA PHE A 234 9.39 0.68 -11.47
C PHE A 234 10.58 1.23 -12.25
N VAL A 235 10.50 1.29 -13.59
CA VAL A 235 11.56 1.84 -14.45
C VAL A 235 11.85 3.30 -14.12
N LEU A 236 10.81 4.13 -14.01
CA LEU A 236 10.94 5.55 -13.66
C LEU A 236 11.55 5.73 -12.27
N THR A 237 11.22 4.86 -11.31
CA THR A 237 11.82 4.87 -9.98
C THR A 237 13.30 4.49 -10.01
N ILE A 238 13.69 3.49 -10.79
CA ILE A 238 15.11 3.17 -11.00
C ILE A 238 15.84 4.36 -11.64
N GLY A 239 15.24 5.01 -12.63
CA GLY A 239 15.75 6.24 -13.24
C GLY A 239 15.95 7.38 -12.23
N LEU A 240 14.96 7.61 -11.36
CA LEU A 240 15.04 8.57 -10.27
C LEU A 240 16.24 8.29 -9.34
N LEU A 241 16.44 7.02 -8.96
CA LEU A 241 17.55 6.63 -8.09
C LEU A 241 18.93 6.91 -8.70
N LEU A 242 19.04 6.93 -10.03
CA LEU A 242 20.27 7.32 -10.74
C LEU A 242 20.55 8.83 -10.67
N ILE A 243 19.49 9.64 -10.72
CA ILE A 243 19.58 11.12 -10.70
C ILE A 243 19.40 11.74 -9.30
N GLN A 244 19.22 10.93 -8.25
CA GLN A 244 18.91 11.39 -6.88
C GLN A 244 19.87 12.43 -6.30
N ARG A 245 21.09 12.56 -6.85
CA ARG A 245 22.07 13.58 -6.45
C ARG A 245 21.66 15.00 -6.88
N MET A 246 20.77 15.13 -7.86
CA MET A 246 20.27 16.40 -8.38
C MET A 246 19.01 16.83 -7.61
N SER A 247 19.19 17.30 -6.38
CA SER A 247 18.09 17.56 -5.42
C SER A 247 16.99 18.47 -5.98
N TRP A 248 17.34 19.54 -6.69
CA TRP A 248 16.35 20.44 -7.32
C TRP A 248 15.54 19.74 -8.41
N THR A 249 16.20 19.01 -9.31
CA THR A 249 15.53 18.24 -10.36
C THR A 249 14.58 17.21 -9.77
N CYS A 250 15.01 16.48 -8.73
CA CYS A 250 14.16 15.52 -8.03
C CYS A 250 12.96 16.20 -7.36
N ARG A 251 13.16 17.35 -6.70
CA ARG A 251 12.06 18.10 -6.07
C ARG A 251 11.02 18.55 -7.09
N THR A 252 11.45 19.13 -8.21
CA THR A 252 10.55 19.51 -9.30
C THR A 252 9.82 18.31 -9.87
N LEU A 253 10.52 17.18 -10.06
CA LEU A 253 9.91 15.94 -10.55
C LEU A 253 8.85 15.40 -9.57
N TYR A 254 9.09 15.44 -8.27
CA TYR A 254 8.10 14.99 -7.27
C TYR A 254 6.85 15.86 -7.28
N VAL A 255 7.00 17.18 -7.35
CA VAL A 255 5.86 18.09 -7.49
C VAL A 255 5.08 17.78 -8.76
N LEU A 256 5.77 17.66 -9.90
CA LEU A 256 5.13 17.30 -11.17
C LEU A 256 4.40 15.96 -11.08
N VAL A 257 5.02 14.93 -10.51
CA VAL A 257 4.43 13.60 -10.45
C VAL A 257 3.17 13.58 -9.57
N VAL A 258 3.18 14.28 -8.44
CA VAL A 258 1.99 14.39 -7.58
C VAL A 258 0.91 15.25 -8.26
N CYS A 259 1.27 16.37 -8.88
CA CYS A 259 0.32 17.24 -9.59
C CYS A 259 -0.32 16.52 -10.79
N ILE A 260 0.45 15.74 -11.56
CA ILE A 260 -0.10 14.92 -12.64
C ILE A 260 -1.09 13.91 -12.06
N GLY A 261 -0.74 13.17 -11.00
CA GLY A 261 -1.67 12.22 -10.39
C GLY A 261 -2.98 12.86 -9.89
N LEU A 262 -2.95 14.11 -9.41
CA LEU A 262 -4.13 14.86 -8.99
C LEU A 262 -5.00 15.31 -10.17
N LEU A 263 -4.38 15.76 -11.26
CA LEU A 263 -5.07 16.38 -12.39
C LEU A 263 -5.43 15.39 -13.49
N LEU A 264 -4.76 14.23 -13.56
CA LEU A 264 -5.00 13.23 -14.59
C LEU A 264 -6.48 12.79 -14.64
N PRO A 265 -7.18 12.55 -13.50
CA PRO A 265 -8.59 12.22 -13.51
C PRO A 265 -9.52 13.30 -14.07
N THR A 266 -9.13 14.58 -13.96
CA THR A 266 -9.95 15.69 -14.43
C THR A 266 -9.71 16.04 -15.90
N LEU A 267 -8.65 15.52 -16.51
CA LEU A 267 -8.37 15.73 -17.93
C LEU A 267 -9.52 15.24 -18.83
N GLY A 268 -10.20 14.17 -18.45
CA GLY A 268 -11.35 13.62 -19.18
C GLY A 268 -12.58 14.54 -19.21
N LEU A 269 -12.64 15.55 -18.33
CA LEU A 269 -13.71 16.56 -18.34
C LEU A 269 -13.42 17.72 -19.29
N VAL A 270 -12.14 17.96 -19.59
CA VAL A 270 -11.67 19.10 -20.39
C VAL A 270 -11.38 18.67 -21.82
N LEU A 271 -10.73 17.52 -21.95
CA LEU A 271 -10.51 16.87 -23.23
C LEU A 271 -11.77 16.07 -23.55
N SER A 272 -12.23 16.13 -24.80
CA SER A 272 -13.22 15.21 -25.35
C SER A 272 -12.48 14.26 -26.29
N PRO A 273 -11.77 13.23 -25.79
CA PRO A 273 -11.01 12.35 -26.67
C PRO A 273 -11.99 11.56 -27.54
N ASP A 274 -11.67 11.39 -28.82
CA ASP A 274 -12.51 10.65 -29.76
C ASP A 274 -12.74 9.21 -29.30
N ALA A 275 -14.00 8.80 -29.15
CA ALA A 275 -14.36 7.43 -28.75
C ALA A 275 -13.77 6.35 -29.67
N HIS A 276 -13.46 6.70 -30.93
CA HIS A 276 -12.79 5.81 -31.88
C HIS A 276 -11.38 5.37 -31.43
N THR A 277 -10.67 6.17 -30.63
CA THR A 277 -9.33 5.79 -30.15
C THR A 277 -9.39 4.67 -29.11
N VAL A 278 -10.47 4.57 -28.34
CA VAL A 278 -10.71 3.46 -27.39
C VAL A 278 -10.87 2.14 -28.12
N SER A 279 -11.61 2.14 -29.23
CA SER A 279 -11.90 0.93 -30.03
C SER A 279 -10.69 0.37 -30.80
N SER A 280 -9.61 1.15 -30.94
CA SER A 280 -8.46 0.79 -31.76
C SER A 280 -7.48 -0.22 -31.12
N GLY A 281 -7.71 -0.64 -29.87
CA GLY A 281 -6.89 -1.65 -29.19
C GLY A 281 -5.44 -1.22 -28.91
N GLY A 282 -5.13 0.08 -29.03
CA GLY A 282 -3.77 0.61 -28.85
C GLY A 282 -3.21 0.40 -27.44
N SER A 283 -1.89 0.59 -27.28
CA SER A 283 -1.18 0.40 -26.00
C SER A 283 -1.72 1.28 -24.85
N LEU A 284 -2.41 2.38 -25.17
CA LEU A 284 -3.04 3.32 -24.24
C LEU A 284 -4.57 3.17 -24.13
N ALA A 285 -5.20 2.17 -24.77
CA ALA A 285 -6.66 2.02 -24.80
C ALA A 285 -7.30 2.06 -23.40
N SER A 286 -6.71 1.37 -22.43
CA SER A 286 -7.20 1.38 -21.03
C SER A 286 -7.06 2.75 -20.35
N LEU A 287 -6.11 3.61 -20.74
CA LEU A 287 -6.04 4.99 -20.23
C LEU A 287 -7.12 5.87 -20.88
N TYR A 288 -7.37 5.68 -22.18
CA TYR A 288 -8.45 6.39 -22.88
C TYR A 288 -9.83 6.01 -22.33
N ASP A 289 -10.07 4.73 -22.07
CA ASP A 289 -11.31 4.26 -21.46
C ASP A 289 -11.57 4.93 -20.10
N ARG A 290 -10.53 5.06 -19.26
CA ARG A 290 -10.63 5.80 -17.99
C ARG A 290 -11.00 7.26 -18.18
N LEU A 291 -10.36 7.93 -19.14
CA LEU A 291 -10.57 9.35 -19.41
C LEU A 291 -11.95 9.65 -20.01
N ILE A 292 -12.57 8.70 -20.71
CA ILE A 292 -13.86 8.89 -21.37
C ILE A 292 -15.01 8.39 -20.49
N ASN A 293 -14.85 7.20 -19.89
CA ASN A 293 -15.91 6.50 -19.20
C ASN A 293 -15.73 6.55 -17.68
N THR A 294 -14.66 5.97 -17.15
CA THR A 294 -14.54 5.69 -15.70
C THR A 294 -14.49 6.94 -14.84
N TRP A 295 -13.55 7.85 -15.12
CA TRP A 295 -13.33 9.03 -14.28
C TRP A 295 -14.43 10.08 -14.43
N PRO A 296 -14.87 10.45 -15.65
CA PRO A 296 -15.98 11.40 -15.80
C PRO A 296 -17.28 10.90 -15.18
N THR A 297 -17.64 9.62 -15.35
CA THR A 297 -18.87 9.06 -14.76
C THR A 297 -18.86 9.14 -13.25
N LEU A 298 -17.71 8.89 -12.62
CA LEU A 298 -17.57 9.00 -11.17
C LEU A 298 -17.70 10.45 -10.70
N ILE A 299 -17.08 11.39 -11.41
CA ILE A 299 -17.15 12.81 -11.08
C ILE A 299 -18.58 13.35 -11.28
N ASP A 300 -19.28 12.92 -12.33
CA ASP A 300 -20.69 13.24 -12.56
C ASP A 300 -21.57 12.68 -11.44
N ALA A 301 -21.34 11.43 -11.01
CA ALA A 301 -22.05 10.86 -9.85
C ALA A 301 -21.81 11.66 -8.57
N MET A 302 -20.56 12.04 -8.27
CA MET A 302 -20.25 12.91 -7.13
C MET A 302 -20.90 14.30 -7.25
N SER A 303 -21.03 14.83 -8.47
CA SER A 303 -21.65 16.12 -8.73
C SER A 303 -23.17 16.06 -8.51
N ARG A 304 -23.83 15.05 -9.07
CA ARG A 304 -25.29 14.84 -8.94
C ARG A 304 -25.73 14.65 -7.49
N GLU A 305 -24.94 13.93 -6.70
CA GLU A 305 -25.21 13.71 -5.27
C GLU A 305 -24.76 14.90 -4.39
N GLY A 306 -24.09 15.92 -4.95
CA GLY A 306 -23.61 17.08 -4.20
C GLY A 306 -22.38 16.79 -3.31
N TRP A 307 -21.69 15.68 -3.55
CA TRP A 307 -20.59 15.17 -2.71
C TRP A 307 -19.20 15.65 -3.15
N MET A 308 -19.10 16.57 -4.12
CA MET A 308 -17.82 17.07 -4.63
C MET A 308 -16.93 17.68 -3.54
N ILE A 309 -17.51 18.34 -2.54
CA ILE A 309 -16.77 19.03 -1.47
C ILE A 309 -16.51 18.11 -0.28
N SER A 310 -17.55 17.41 0.19
CA SER A 310 -17.50 16.57 1.39
C SER A 310 -16.95 15.16 1.15
N GLY A 311 -17.05 14.67 -0.09
CA GLY A 311 -16.94 13.26 -0.40
C GLY A 311 -18.23 12.49 -0.06
N ALA A 312 -18.30 11.27 -0.57
CA ALA A 312 -19.31 10.25 -0.24
C ALA A 312 -19.12 9.69 1.18
N GLY A 313 -17.91 9.78 1.74
CA GLY A 313 -17.62 9.38 3.11
C GLY A 313 -16.86 8.05 3.24
N PHE A 314 -16.25 7.84 4.40
CA PHE A 314 -15.50 6.64 4.74
C PHE A 314 -16.43 5.44 4.92
N GLY A 315 -16.32 4.45 4.02
CA GLY A 315 -17.30 3.37 3.92
C GLY A 315 -17.97 3.26 2.56
N MET A 316 -17.89 4.30 1.73
CA MET A 316 -18.67 4.43 0.49
C MET A 316 -17.86 4.22 -0.79
N VAL A 317 -16.62 3.74 -0.69
CA VAL A 317 -15.71 3.60 -1.84
C VAL A 317 -14.99 2.25 -1.85
N GLY A 318 -14.61 1.78 -3.04
CA GLY A 318 -13.77 0.59 -3.21
C GLY A 318 -14.49 -0.72 -2.93
N SER A 319 -13.73 -1.72 -2.49
CA SER A 319 -14.20 -3.09 -2.28
C SER A 319 -15.31 -3.21 -1.24
N THR A 320 -15.44 -2.23 -0.34
CA THR A 320 -16.55 -2.11 0.59
C THR A 320 -17.91 -2.08 -0.12
N MET A 321 -18.01 -1.41 -1.27
CA MET A 321 -19.25 -1.33 -2.06
C MET A 321 -19.61 -2.63 -2.76
N ALA A 322 -18.64 -3.54 -2.96
CA ALA A 322 -18.92 -4.87 -3.51
C ALA A 322 -19.56 -5.80 -2.46
N ILE A 323 -19.08 -5.72 -1.21
CA ILE A 323 -19.49 -6.63 -0.14
C ILE A 323 -20.73 -6.10 0.59
N PHE A 324 -20.79 -4.80 0.83
CA PHE A 324 -21.90 -4.13 1.51
C PHE A 324 -22.47 -3.05 0.58
N PRO A 325 -23.20 -3.43 -0.47
CA PRO A 325 -23.68 -2.49 -1.47
C PRO A 325 -24.67 -1.50 -0.87
N VAL A 326 -24.48 -0.21 -1.19
CA VAL A 326 -25.41 0.86 -0.85
C VAL A 326 -26.17 1.26 -2.11
N GLN A 327 -27.50 1.29 -2.01
CA GLN A 327 -28.37 1.58 -3.15
C GLN A 327 -28.03 2.96 -3.75
N GLY A 328 -27.77 3.01 -5.05
CA GLY A 328 -27.39 4.23 -5.76
C GLY A 328 -25.89 4.56 -5.75
N ALA A 329 -25.08 3.87 -4.95
CA ALA A 329 -23.64 4.12 -4.81
C ALA A 329 -22.73 3.15 -5.59
N GLY A 330 -23.29 2.34 -6.49
CA GLY A 330 -22.54 1.31 -7.22
C GLY A 330 -21.39 1.86 -8.09
N VAL A 331 -21.48 3.12 -8.52
CA VAL A 331 -20.43 3.79 -9.32
C VAL A 331 -19.13 3.93 -8.53
N PHE A 332 -19.18 3.98 -7.19
CA PHE A 332 -18.00 4.11 -6.33
C PHE A 332 -17.21 2.82 -6.10
N LEU A 333 -17.61 1.72 -6.74
CA LEU A 333 -16.87 0.47 -6.76
C LEU A 333 -15.63 0.55 -7.67
N GLY A 334 -15.78 1.18 -8.85
CA GLY A 334 -14.80 1.16 -9.94
C GLY A 334 -13.70 2.20 -9.82
N MET A 335 -13.12 2.38 -8.63
CA MET A 335 -12.07 3.37 -8.42
C MET A 335 -10.71 2.78 -8.80
N ASP A 336 -10.10 3.34 -9.84
CA ASP A 336 -8.80 2.91 -10.35
C ASP A 336 -7.79 4.05 -10.37
N SER A 337 -7.96 5.06 -9.52
CA SER A 337 -6.99 6.11 -9.24
C SER A 337 -7.07 6.44 -7.76
N SER A 338 -5.94 6.43 -7.05
CA SER A 338 -5.95 6.74 -5.61
C SER A 338 -6.29 8.20 -5.32
N ALA A 339 -6.04 9.11 -6.26
CA ALA A 339 -6.47 10.51 -6.12
C ALA A 339 -7.99 10.61 -6.14
N LEU A 340 -8.66 9.93 -7.09
CA LEU A 340 -10.12 9.84 -7.09
C LEU A 340 -10.60 9.14 -5.84
N TYR A 341 -9.99 8.02 -5.44
CA TYR A 341 -10.37 7.27 -4.23
C TYR A 341 -10.43 8.17 -3.00
N LEU A 342 -9.37 8.96 -2.77
CA LEU A 342 -9.34 9.92 -1.67
C LEU A 342 -10.37 11.03 -1.85
N TRP A 343 -10.57 11.54 -3.06
CA TRP A 343 -11.56 12.57 -3.32
C TRP A 343 -12.98 12.10 -3.06
N ALA A 344 -13.35 10.91 -3.55
CA ALA A 344 -14.65 10.31 -3.29
C ALA A 344 -14.83 9.98 -1.80
N MET A 345 -13.80 9.54 -1.08
CA MET A 345 -13.90 9.23 0.34
C MET A 345 -13.99 10.47 1.24
N LEU A 346 -13.14 11.47 1.01
CA LEU A 346 -12.87 12.57 1.94
C LEU A 346 -13.11 13.96 1.34
N GLY A 347 -13.61 14.04 0.11
CA GLY A 347 -13.84 15.30 -0.58
C GLY A 347 -12.55 16.04 -0.86
N VAL A 348 -12.58 17.37 -0.79
CA VAL A 348 -11.40 18.23 -1.04
C VAL A 348 -10.26 17.91 -0.08
N VAL A 349 -10.56 17.47 1.15
CA VAL A 349 -9.52 17.04 2.10
C VAL A 349 -8.75 15.83 1.58
N GLY A 350 -9.41 14.93 0.86
CA GLY A 350 -8.76 13.81 0.18
C GLY A 350 -7.69 14.23 -0.83
N LEU A 351 -8.00 15.25 -1.65
CA LEU A 351 -7.03 15.82 -2.60
C LEU A 351 -5.84 16.47 -1.88
N LEU A 352 -6.10 17.16 -0.77
CA LEU A 352 -5.04 17.73 0.06
C LEU A 352 -4.13 16.64 0.64
N LEU A 353 -4.71 15.53 1.12
CA LEU A 353 -3.95 14.37 1.63
C LEU A 353 -3.10 13.74 0.55
N TYR A 354 -3.63 13.60 -0.68
CA TYR A 354 -2.82 13.14 -1.80
C TYR A 354 -1.65 14.12 -2.08
N GLY A 355 -1.89 15.42 -1.99
CA GLY A 355 -0.87 16.47 -2.09
C GLY A 355 0.23 16.42 -1.01
N LEU A 356 -0.06 15.87 0.18
CA LEU A 356 0.94 15.68 1.25
C LEU A 356 2.05 14.69 0.88
N GLN A 357 1.93 13.98 -0.23
CA GLN A 357 3.04 13.21 -0.80
C GLN A 357 4.24 14.09 -1.15
N ILE A 358 4.05 15.35 -1.55
CA ILE A 358 5.15 16.28 -1.87
C ILE A 358 6.07 16.49 -0.65
N PRO A 359 5.58 16.99 0.51
CA PRO A 359 6.43 17.16 1.67
C PRO A 359 6.97 15.83 2.21
N LEU A 360 6.25 14.71 2.06
CA LEU A 360 6.76 13.37 2.40
C LEU A 360 7.99 13.03 1.56
N LEU A 361 7.90 13.14 0.23
CA LEU A 361 9.00 12.84 -0.69
C LEU A 361 10.19 13.79 -0.48
N PHE A 362 9.95 15.05 -0.15
CA PHE A 362 11.03 16.00 0.17
C PHE A 362 11.77 15.58 1.44
N ARG A 363 11.04 15.23 2.51
CA ARG A 363 11.65 14.76 3.76
C ARG A 363 12.47 13.48 3.56
N LEU A 364 11.98 12.56 2.74
CA LEU A 364 12.69 11.31 2.44
C LEU A 364 13.88 11.52 1.50
N LEU A 365 13.81 12.50 0.60
CA LEU A 365 14.95 12.91 -0.24
C LEU A 365 16.09 13.51 0.59
N ASP A 366 15.74 14.33 1.58
CA ASP A 366 16.72 14.98 2.46
C ASP A 366 17.33 14.01 3.49
N ASP A 367 16.86 12.77 3.55
CA ASP A 367 17.41 11.74 4.43
C ASP A 367 18.53 10.93 3.76
N PRO A 368 19.79 11.03 4.24
CA PRO A 368 20.92 10.29 3.67
C PRO A 368 20.91 8.78 3.99
N THR A 369 20.09 8.33 4.95
CA THR A 369 20.09 6.93 5.40
C THR A 369 19.63 5.98 4.29
N ARG A 370 20.01 4.70 4.40
CA ARG A 370 19.52 3.66 3.47
C ARG A 370 18.00 3.46 3.61
N VAL A 371 17.47 3.63 4.82
CA VAL A 371 16.04 3.52 5.12
C VAL A 371 15.27 4.67 4.46
N GLY A 372 15.74 5.91 4.57
CA GLY A 372 15.15 7.07 3.89
C GLY A 372 15.08 6.87 2.38
N ARG A 373 16.19 6.47 1.75
CA ARG A 373 16.24 6.16 0.30
C ARG A 373 15.32 5.01 -0.12
N MET A 374 15.19 3.99 0.72
CA MET A 374 14.28 2.87 0.51
C MET A 374 12.81 3.32 0.54
N LEU A 375 12.42 4.07 1.56
CA LEU A 375 11.07 4.61 1.69
C LEU A 375 10.78 5.63 0.58
N LEU A 376 11.76 6.43 0.17
CA LEU A 376 11.65 7.35 -0.95
C LEU A 376 11.34 6.60 -2.25
N ALA A 377 12.11 5.57 -2.57
CA ALA A 377 11.93 4.77 -3.78
C ALA A 377 10.53 4.13 -3.81
N ILE A 378 10.12 3.53 -2.70
CA ILE A 378 8.80 2.89 -2.59
C ILE A 378 7.68 3.93 -2.65
N SER A 379 7.79 5.07 -1.97
CA SER A 379 6.77 6.12 -1.98
C SER A 379 6.63 6.78 -3.35
N PHE A 380 7.73 6.98 -4.07
CA PHE A 380 7.70 7.51 -5.43
C PHE A 380 7.07 6.51 -6.41
N CYS A 381 7.44 5.23 -6.31
CA CYS A 381 6.82 4.16 -7.08
C CYS A 381 5.32 4.06 -6.77
N TRP A 382 4.93 4.10 -5.49
CA TRP A 382 3.54 4.14 -5.04
C TRP A 382 2.78 5.28 -5.71
N CYS A 383 3.34 6.51 -5.70
CA CYS A 383 2.71 7.68 -6.32
C CYS A 383 2.45 7.48 -7.82
N LEU A 384 3.44 6.96 -8.57
CA LEU A 384 3.29 6.72 -10.00
C LEU A 384 2.24 5.64 -10.33
N ILE A 385 2.21 4.55 -9.58
CA ILE A 385 1.19 3.49 -9.77
C ILE A 385 -0.20 4.04 -9.41
N SER A 386 -0.27 4.91 -8.41
CA SER A 386 -1.52 5.48 -7.91
C SER A 386 -2.29 6.37 -8.91
N TRP A 387 -1.64 6.76 -10.02
CA TRP A 387 -2.29 7.52 -11.10
C TRP A 387 -3.43 6.74 -11.74
N THR A 388 -3.24 5.44 -11.99
CA THR A 388 -4.17 4.59 -12.72
C THR A 388 -4.39 3.24 -12.03
N THR A 389 -4.11 3.15 -10.73
CA THR A 389 -4.52 2.04 -9.89
C THR A 389 -4.88 2.57 -8.52
N ASP A 390 -5.95 2.04 -7.92
CA ASP A 390 -6.20 2.29 -6.51
C ASP A 390 -5.26 1.47 -5.62
N MET A 391 -4.24 2.15 -5.10
CA MET A 391 -3.26 1.57 -4.19
C MET A 391 -3.82 1.30 -2.79
N PHE A 392 -4.94 1.89 -2.40
CA PHE A 392 -5.54 1.70 -1.07
C PHE A 392 -6.19 0.33 -0.89
N GLU A 393 -6.46 -0.39 -1.98
CA GLU A 393 -6.91 -1.79 -1.95
C GLU A 393 -5.73 -2.78 -1.88
N VAL A 394 -4.49 -2.30 -2.01
CA VAL A 394 -3.28 -3.13 -1.99
C VAL A 394 -2.62 -3.09 -0.61
N ALA A 395 -2.91 -4.10 0.21
CA ALA A 395 -2.48 -4.18 1.62
C ALA A 395 -0.96 -4.01 1.83
N VAL A 396 -0.14 -4.65 0.99
CA VAL A 396 1.33 -4.53 1.07
C VAL A 396 1.78 -3.10 0.75
N ALA A 397 1.15 -2.45 -0.23
CA ALA A 397 1.48 -1.08 -0.58
C ALA A 397 1.10 -0.10 0.54
N ASN A 398 -0.07 -0.31 1.13
CA ASN A 398 -0.55 0.39 2.31
C ASN A 398 0.41 0.28 3.49
N LEU A 399 0.94 -0.92 3.77
CA LEU A 399 1.94 -1.13 4.81
C LEU A 399 3.19 -0.26 4.60
N PHE A 400 3.72 -0.21 3.37
CA PHE A 400 4.93 0.56 3.08
C PHE A 400 4.72 2.07 3.06
N VAL A 401 3.61 2.57 2.53
CA VAL A 401 3.31 4.01 2.56
C VAL A 401 3.01 4.46 4.00
N GLY A 402 2.32 3.63 4.78
CA GLY A 402 2.14 3.83 6.23
C GLY A 402 3.50 3.94 6.93
N LEU A 403 4.39 2.98 6.69
CA LEU A 403 5.77 2.99 7.23
C LEU A 403 6.54 4.26 6.84
N ALA A 404 6.40 4.73 5.60
CA ALA A 404 7.03 5.95 5.11
C ALA A 404 6.53 7.20 5.85
N ILE A 405 5.20 7.32 6.01
CA ILE A 405 4.57 8.43 6.75
C ILE A 405 5.01 8.42 8.21
N GLY A 406 4.92 7.26 8.88
CA GLY A 406 5.31 7.09 10.28
C GLY A 406 6.79 7.45 10.52
N TYR A 407 7.68 7.02 9.61
CA TYR A 407 9.10 7.35 9.65
C TYR A 407 9.36 8.86 9.50
N ALA A 408 8.70 9.51 8.55
CA ALA A 408 8.86 10.94 8.31
C ALA A 408 8.32 11.82 9.45
N ILE A 409 7.27 11.38 10.14
CA ILE A 409 6.73 12.06 11.33
C ILE A 409 7.72 11.94 12.50
N ALA A 410 8.14 10.71 12.84
CA ALA A 410 9.03 10.48 13.98
C ALA A 410 10.35 11.27 13.88
N ARG A 411 10.90 11.40 12.68
CA ARG A 411 12.14 12.14 12.45
C ARG A 411 11.98 13.66 12.59
N SER A 412 10.80 14.19 12.27
CA SER A 412 10.51 15.63 12.41
C SER A 412 10.51 16.05 13.89
N ASP A 413 10.03 15.17 14.77
CA ASP A 413 10.06 15.38 16.22
C ASP A 413 11.49 15.35 16.76
N GLU A 414 12.36 14.47 16.25
CA GLU A 414 13.78 14.40 16.64
C GLU A 414 14.61 15.59 16.16
N THR A 415 14.28 16.18 15.00
CA THR A 415 14.96 17.41 14.54
C THR A 415 14.48 18.65 15.29
N SER A 416 13.24 18.62 15.81
CA SER A 416 12.65 19.71 16.60
C SER A 416 13.00 19.61 18.09
N GLN A 417 13.22 18.40 18.62
CA GLN A 417 13.68 18.10 19.97
C GLN A 417 15.12 17.62 19.90
N GLY A 418 16.08 18.56 19.94
CA GLY A 418 17.50 18.28 19.73
C GLY A 418 18.00 16.96 20.36
N ASN A 419 18.50 16.06 19.49
CA ASN A 419 19.22 14.81 19.77
C ASN A 419 18.61 13.88 20.83
N ASN A 420 17.72 12.98 20.41
CA ASN A 420 17.32 11.81 21.19
C ASN A 420 18.18 10.58 20.79
N PRO A 421 18.96 9.97 21.70
CA PRO A 421 19.96 8.94 21.37
C PRO A 421 19.40 7.57 20.95
N ALA A 422 18.09 7.34 21.04
CA ALA A 422 17.47 6.02 20.81
C ALA A 422 17.52 5.54 19.34
N LEU A 423 17.59 6.46 18.37
CA LEU A 423 17.70 6.13 16.93
C LEU A 423 19.13 6.30 16.37
N GLN A 424 20.02 6.98 17.10
CA GLN A 424 21.45 7.01 16.78
C GLN A 424 22.08 5.61 16.86
N LEU A 425 21.61 4.76 17.78
CA LEU A 425 22.04 3.36 17.87
C LEU A 425 21.58 2.50 16.68
N ILE A 426 20.47 2.85 16.02
CA ILE A 426 19.99 2.14 14.80
C ILE A 426 20.76 2.59 13.54
N THR A 427 21.29 3.81 13.57
CA THR A 427 22.01 4.44 12.44
C THR A 427 23.53 4.26 12.49
N LEU A 428 24.13 4.05 13.66
CA LEU A 428 25.58 3.86 13.84
C LEU A 428 26.04 2.38 13.77
N ALA A 429 25.12 1.42 13.76
CA ALA A 429 25.44 -0.02 13.77
C ALA A 429 25.65 -0.64 12.37
N ASP A 430 26.06 0.14 11.37
CA ASP A 430 26.56 -0.41 10.09
C ASP A 430 28.10 -0.43 10.14
N PRO A 431 28.76 -1.60 10.28
CA PRO A 431 30.19 -1.69 10.00
C PRO A 431 30.42 -1.41 8.51
N ARG A 432 31.45 -0.59 8.26
CA ARG A 432 31.90 -0.14 6.93
C ARG A 432 32.02 -1.27 5.91
#